data_AF-A0A955N231-F1
#
_entry.id   AF-A0A955N231-F1
#
_cell.length_a   1.000
_cell.length_b   1.000
_cell.length_c   1.000
_cell.angle_alpha   90.00
_cell.angle_beta   90.00
_cell.angle_gamma   90.00
#
_symmetry.space_group_name_H-M   'P 1'
#
loop_
_entity.id
_entity.type
_entity.pdbx_description
1 polymer ?
#
loop_
_entity_poly.entity_id
_entity_poly.type
_entity_poly.pdbx_seq_one_letter_code
_entity_poly.pdbx_strand_id
1 'polypeptide(L)' 'HIISMDMSKWTSAKTNPDGSEIPGWLSKPVSELPTHGRIGLQGKHAGAPIWFKDLKVKELD' A
#
# COMPACT_ATOMS: atom_id res chain seq x y z
N HIS A 1 17.09 -1.18 1.99
CA HIS A 1 16.32 -2.21 1.28
C HIS A 1 15.21 -1.51 0.51
N ILE A 2 15.10 -1.71 -0.80
CA ILE A 2 14.03 -1.15 -1.63
C ILE A 2 13.07 -2.28 -1.94
N ILE A 3 11.79 -2.10 -1.64
CA ILE A 3 10.73 -3.02 -2.05
C ILE A 3 10.15 -2.47 -3.36
N SER A 4 10.03 -3.34 -4.36
CA SER A 4 9.43 -3.00 -5.66
C SER A 4 8.15 -3.80 -5.85
N MET A 5 7.11 -3.14 -6.34
CA MET A 5 5.80 -3.73 -6.61
C MET A 5 5.26 -3.15 -7.91
N ASP A 6 5.01 -4.03 -8.88
CA ASP A 6 4.36 -3.68 -10.14
C ASP A 6 2.85 -3.92 -9.99
N MET A 7 2.08 -2.84 -9.80
CA MET A 7 0.63 -2.90 -9.53
C MET A 7 -0.14 -3.66 -10.61
N SER A 8 0.34 -3.69 -11.86
CA SER A 8 -0.33 -4.37 -12.98
C SER A 8 -0.48 -5.88 -12.77
N LYS A 9 0.35 -6.48 -11.92
CA LYS A 9 0.30 -7.92 -11.61
C LYS A 9 -0.80 -8.29 -10.62
N TRP A 10 -1.34 -7.33 -9.86
CA TRP A 10 -2.39 -7.56 -8.86
C TRP A 10 -3.78 -7.37 -9.48
N THR A 11 -4.16 -8.31 -10.34
CA THR A 11 -5.44 -8.32 -11.08
C THR A 11 -6.60 -8.95 -10.31
N SER A 12 -6.32 -9.63 -9.20
CA SER A 12 -7.33 -10.22 -8.31
C SER A 12 -7.48 -9.40 -7.02
N ALA A 13 -8.71 -9.31 -6.51
CA ALA A 13 -9.02 -8.77 -5.18
C ALA A 13 -8.90 -9.83 -4.05
N LYS A 14 -8.63 -11.09 -4.39
CA LYS A 14 -8.63 -12.21 -3.43
C LYS A 14 -7.28 -12.91 -3.28
N THR A 15 -6.42 -12.84 -4.29
CA THR A 15 -5.19 -13.63 -4.35
C THR A 15 -4.05 -12.78 -4.91
N ASN A 16 -2.89 -12.82 -4.24
CA ASN A 16 -1.66 -12.18 -4.66
C ASN A 16 -0.99 -12.94 -5.82
N PRO A 17 -0.03 -12.32 -6.55
CA PRO A 17 0.72 -12.99 -7.62
C PRO A 17 1.50 -14.23 -7.19
N ASP A 18 1.86 -14.33 -5.91
CA ASP A 18 2.54 -15.50 -5.33
C ASP A 18 1.55 -16.59 -4.85
N GLY A 19 0.25 -16.37 -5.01
CA GLY A 19 -0.81 -17.31 -4.61
C GLY A 19 -1.34 -17.11 -3.19
N SER A 20 -0.80 -16.19 -2.38
CA SER A 20 -1.30 -15.95 -1.02
C SER A 20 -2.66 -15.24 -1.03
N GLU A 21 -3.47 -15.42 0.02
CA GLU A 21 -4.77 -14.75 0.13
C GLU A 21 -4.66 -13.26 0.50
N ILE A 22 -5.59 -12.46 -0.02
CA ILE A 22 -5.77 -11.04 0.30
C ILE A 22 -6.84 -10.90 1.40
N PRO A 23 -6.61 -10.04 2.42
CA PRO A 23 -7.62 -9.80 3.43
C PRO A 23 -8.94 -9.26 2.87
N GLY A 24 -10.07 -9.83 3.30
CA GLY A 24 -11.39 -9.55 2.72
C GLY A 24 -11.89 -8.10 2.83
N TRP A 25 -11.27 -7.27 3.67
CA TRP A 25 -11.58 -5.83 3.76
C TRP A 25 -10.92 -4.99 2.65
N LEU A 26 -9.98 -5.56 1.87
CA LEU A 26 -9.38 -4.94 0.69
C LEU A 26 -10.01 -5.53 -0.57
N SER A 27 -11.10 -4.93 -1.04
CA SER A 27 -12.02 -5.56 -2.00
C SER A 27 -11.79 -5.20 -3.48
N LYS A 28 -10.75 -4.42 -3.80
CA LYS A 28 -10.45 -3.99 -5.18
C LYS A 28 -9.12 -4.57 -5.65
N PRO A 29 -9.02 -5.06 -6.90
CA PRO A 29 -7.73 -5.35 -7.51
C PRO A 29 -6.84 -4.12 -7.46
N VAL A 30 -5.58 -4.29 -7.05
CA VAL A 30 -4.66 -3.15 -6.90
C VAL A 30 -4.34 -2.53 -8.26
N SER A 31 -4.34 -3.34 -9.33
CA SER A 31 -4.15 -2.90 -10.72
C SER A 31 -5.20 -1.88 -11.21
N GLU A 32 -6.36 -1.78 -10.57
CA GLU A 32 -7.44 -0.85 -10.94
C GLU A 32 -7.43 0.44 -10.09
N LEU A 33 -6.55 0.55 -9.09
CA LEU A 33 -6.49 1.72 -8.24
C LEU A 33 -5.82 2.91 -8.96
N PRO A 34 -6.34 4.14 -8.79
CA PRO A 34 -5.66 5.34 -9.30
C PRO A 34 -4.26 5.49 -8.71
N THR A 35 -3.29 5.84 -9.54
CA THR A 35 -1.89 6.09 -9.14
C THR A 35 -1.65 7.55 -8.72
N HIS A 36 -2.71 8.26 -8.34
CA HIS A 36 -2.67 9.63 -7.86
C HIS A 36 -3.66 9.82 -6.71
N GLY A 37 -3.21 10.47 -5.62
CA GLY A 37 -4.03 10.67 -4.43
C GLY A 37 -3.27 11.36 -3.30
N ARG A 38 -3.90 11.41 -2.12
CA ARG A 38 -3.28 11.95 -0.89
C ARG A 38 -2.37 10.91 -0.25
N ILE A 39 -1.27 11.35 0.35
CA ILE A 39 -0.41 10.51 1.19
C ILE A 39 -0.88 10.63 2.65
N GLY A 40 -1.06 9.49 3.32
CA GLY A 40 -1.47 9.42 4.73
C GLY A 40 -0.56 8.50 5.54
N LEU A 41 -0.41 8.80 6.82
CA LEU A 41 0.36 7.99 7.77
C LEU A 41 -0.59 7.50 8.84
N GLN A 42 -0.69 6.17 9.00
CA GLN A 42 -1.52 5.61 10.05
C GLN A 42 -0.91 5.95 11.41
N GLY A 43 -1.74 6.50 12.32
CA GLY A 43 -1.35 6.77 13.69
C GLY A 43 -1.32 5.49 14.56
N LYS A 44 -1.51 5.66 15.87
CA LYS A 44 -1.58 4.56 16.83
C LYS A 44 -2.55 3.45 16.36
N HIS A 45 -2.04 2.23 16.24
CA HIS A 45 -2.85 1.03 16.02
C HIS A 45 -2.65 0.08 17.20
N ALA A 46 -3.76 -0.33 17.83
CA ALA A 46 -3.75 -1.05 19.11
C ALA A 46 -2.98 -0.30 20.22
N GLY A 47 -2.13 -1.00 20.98
CA GLY A 47 -1.43 -0.45 22.15
C GLY A 47 -0.14 0.32 21.84
N ALA A 48 0.39 0.24 20.62
CA ALA A 48 1.73 0.73 20.29
C ALA A 48 1.71 2.21 19.86
N PRO A 49 2.47 3.10 20.54
CA PRO A 49 2.59 4.49 20.11
C PRO A 49 3.50 4.64 18.89
N ILE A 50 3.34 5.74 18.15
CA ILE A 50 4.18 6.06 16.99
C ILE A 50 4.44 7.57 16.90
N TRP A 51 5.66 7.93 16.49
CA TRP A 51 6.09 9.32 16.28
C TRP A 51 6.80 9.43 14.93
N PHE A 52 6.55 10.53 14.23
CA PHE A 52 7.17 10.86 12.94
C PHE A 52 8.00 12.12 13.09
N LYS A 53 9.14 12.19 12.41
CA LYS A 53 9.95 13.41 12.28
C LYS A 53 10.63 13.45 10.93
N ASP A 54 10.91 14.65 10.44
CA ASP A 54 11.71 14.92 9.23
C ASP A 54 11.22 14.21 7.95
N LEU A 55 9.92 14.01 7.81
CA LEU A 55 9.32 13.42 6.63
C LEU A 55 9.37 14.40 5.45
N LYS A 56 9.89 13.93 4.31
CA LYS A 56 10.05 14.70 3.08
C LYS A 56 9.60 13.86 1.91
N VAL A 57 9.03 14.51 0.90
CA VAL A 57 8.65 13.89 -0.37
C VAL A 57 9.45 14.58 -1.47
N LYS A 58 9.98 13.79 -2.40
CA LYS A 58 10.62 14.27 -3.62
C LYS A 58 9.80 13.77 -4.80
N GLU A 59 9.50 14.66 -5.74
CA GLU A 59 8.93 14.30 -7.03
C GLU A 59 9.96 13.49 -7.86
N LEU A 60 9.45 12.58 -8.68
CA LEU A 60 10.25 11.74 -9.58
C LEU A 60 10.00 12.17 -11.02
N ASP A 61 11.03 12.08 -11.85
CA ASP A 61 10.98 12.40 -13.29
C ASP A 61 10.34 11.27 -14.11
#